data_AF-A0A1F8EKC6-F1
#
_entry.id   AF-A0A1F8EKC6-F1
#
_cell.length_a   1.000
_cell.length_b   1.000
_cell.length_c   1.000
_cell.angle_alpha   90.00
_cell.angle_beta   90.00
_cell.angle_gamma   90.00
#
_symmetry.space_group_name_H-M   'P 1'
#
loop_
_entity.id
_entity.type
_entity.pdbx_description
1 polymer ?
#
loop_
_entity_poly.entity_id
_entity_poly.type
_entity_poly.pdbx_seq_one_letter_code
_entity_poly.pdbx_strand_id
1 'polypeptide(L)'
;MEEALVCPLRANCDMVIHSDYSKFLGIPIEALGMVYYSLLAVSYGLLVIFPVLNQPLVASSLLFATVCAFVFSIYLTLIQAFVIKNWCTWCLISATICGAVFAIDASTSPLFSALFSSIFLSL
;
A
#
# COMPACT_ATOMS: atom_id res chain seq x y z
N MET A 1 4.82 17.53 21.51
CA MET A 1 3.37 17.38 21.34
C MET A 1 3.17 15.97 20.83
N GLU A 2 3.19 15.00 21.74
CA GLU A 2 2.82 13.63 21.42
C GLU A 2 1.30 13.61 21.23
N GLU A 3 0.87 13.63 19.97
CA GLU A 3 -0.54 13.61 19.62
C GLU A 3 -1.04 12.18 19.83
N ALA A 4 -1.75 11.95 20.93
CA ALA A 4 -2.35 10.66 21.24
C ALA A 4 -3.30 10.28 20.10
N LEU A 5 -2.85 9.37 19.22
CA LEU A 5 -3.66 8.85 18.13
C LEU A 5 -4.87 8.12 18.72
N VAL A 6 -6.05 8.69 18.47
CA VAL A 6 -7.31 8.11 18.92
C VAL A 6 -7.56 6.83 18.13
N CYS A 7 -7.52 5.69 18.81
CA CYS A 7 -7.83 4.39 18.23
C CYS A 7 -9.28 4.03 18.56
N PRO A 8 -10.19 4.03 17.58
CA PRO A 8 -11.60 3.70 17.82
C PRO A 8 -11.82 2.24 18.24
N LEU A 9 -10.85 1.34 17.98
CA LEU A 9 -10.91 -0.07 18.38
C LEU A 9 -10.53 -0.33 19.86
N ARG A 10 -10.34 0.71 20.68
CA ARG A 10 -9.88 0.59 22.08
C ARG A 10 -8.56 -0.18 22.23
N ALA A 11 -7.72 -0.13 21.20
CA ALA A 11 -6.37 -0.70 21.16
C ALA A 11 -5.32 0.41 21.26
N ASN A 12 -4.10 0.07 21.68
CA ASN A 12 -3.00 1.04 21.79
C ASN A 12 -2.27 1.15 20.44
N CYS A 13 -2.70 2.05 19.55
CA CYS A 13 -1.94 2.32 18.32
C CYS A 13 -0.57 2.95 18.63
N ASP A 14 -0.45 3.62 19.79
CA ASP A 14 0.81 4.21 20.25
C ASP A 14 1.95 3.18 20.36
N MET A 15 1.62 1.96 20.81
CA MET A 15 2.58 0.85 20.82
C MET A 15 3.01 0.40 19.43
N VAL A 16 2.14 0.52 18.42
CA VAL A 16 2.45 0.09 17.05
C VAL A 16 3.33 1.12 16.36
N ILE A 17 3.04 2.41 16.51
CA ILE A 17 3.81 3.50 15.88
C ILE A 17 5.18 3.73 16.54
N HIS A 18 5.33 3.43 17.83
CA HIS A 18 6.61 3.52 18.54
C HIS A 18 7.42 2.22 18.50
N SER A 19 6.88 1.15 17.91
CA SER A 19 7.60 -0.11 17.73
C SER A 19 8.74 0.04 16.72
N ASP A 20 9.80 -0.77 16.85
CA ASP A 20 10.88 -0.87 15.86
C ASP A 20 10.35 -1.15 14.44
N TYR A 21 9.22 -1.84 14.32
CA TYR A 21 8.59 -2.14 13.03
C TYR A 21 7.92 -0.92 12.37
N SER A 22 7.76 0.20 13.08
CA SER A 22 7.25 1.45 12.51
C SER A 22 8.32 2.21 11.71
N LYS A 23 9.58 1.78 11.80
CA LYS A 23 10.70 2.33 11.04
C LYS A 23 11.28 1.27 10.12
N PHE A 24 11.20 1.51 8.82
CA PHE A 24 11.86 0.69 7.82
C PHE A 24 13.18 1.37 7.44
N LEU A 25 14.32 0.74 7.75
CA LEU A 25 15.66 1.29 7.52
C LEU A 25 15.90 2.69 8.15
N GLY A 26 15.25 2.96 9.29
CA GLY A 26 15.32 4.25 9.97
C GLY A 26 14.33 5.31 9.45
N ILE A 27 13.56 5.00 8.40
CA ILE A 27 12.52 5.87 7.84
C ILE A 27 11.16 5.43 8.38
N PRO A 28 10.33 6.33 8.92
CA PRO A 28 8.98 5.99 9.35
C PRO A 28 8.15 5.48 8.17
N ILE A 29 7.47 4.34 8.34
CA ILE A 29 6.59 3.75 7.31
C ILE A 29 5.54 4.77 6.83
N GLU A 30 5.08 5.62 7.75
CA GLU A 30 4.14 6.71 7.52
C GLU A 30 4.60 7.63 6.37
N ALA A 31 5.87 8.02 6.39
CA ALA A 31 6.46 8.88 5.38
C ALA A 31 6.60 8.15 4.03
N LEU A 32 6.94 6.86 4.07
CA LEU A 32 7.02 6.03 2.86
C LEU A 32 5.64 5.88 2.19
N GLY A 33 4.59 5.71 3.00
CA GLY A 33 3.20 5.74 2.55
C GLY A 33 2.80 7.07 1.93
N MET A 34 3.17 8.21 2.55
CA MET A 34 2.91 9.54 1.99
C MET A 34 3.56 9.71 0.61
N VAL A 35 4.81 9.28 0.44
CA VAL A 35 5.50 9.33 -0.85
C VAL A 35 4.78 8.46 -1.89
N TYR A 36 4.39 7.25 -1.52
CA TYR A 36 3.64 6.34 -2.41
C TYR A 36 2.30 6.94 -2.87
N TYR A 37 1.47 7.44 -1.95
CA TYR A 37 0.19 8.06 -2.31
C TYR A 37 0.37 9.34 -3.13
N SER A 38 1.42 10.12 -2.87
CA SER A 38 1.73 11.31 -3.66
C SER A 38 2.10 10.94 -5.10
N LEU A 39 2.94 9.90 -5.28
CA LEU A 39 3.27 9.40 -6.62
C LEU A 39 2.03 8.89 -7.36
N LEU A 40 1.17 8.13 -6.68
CA LEU A 40 -0.10 7.65 -7.22
C LEU A 40 -1.01 8.80 -7.67
N ALA A 41 -1.19 9.81 -6.81
CA ALA A 41 -2.05 10.95 -7.12
C ALA A 41 -1.53 11.73 -8.34
N VAL A 42 -0.21 11.94 -8.42
CA VAL A 42 0.42 12.62 -9.56
C VAL A 42 0.29 11.79 -10.84
N SER A 43 0.53 10.48 -10.78
CA SER A 43 0.48 9.62 -11.97
C SER A 43 -0.94 9.49 -12.52
N TYR A 44 -1.92 9.21 -11.66
CA TYR A 44 -3.33 9.17 -12.05
C TYR A 44 -3.82 10.55 -12.51
N GLY A 45 -3.40 11.64 -11.84
CA GLY A 45 -3.72 13.01 -12.28
C GLY A 45 -3.19 13.32 -13.67
N LEU A 46 -1.96 12.92 -13.98
CA LEU A 46 -1.36 13.09 -15.31
C LEU A 46 -2.10 12.27 -16.38
N LEU A 47 -2.50 11.04 -16.07
CA LEU A 47 -3.27 10.17 -16.96
C LEU A 47 -4.64 10.77 -17.31
N VAL A 48 -5.30 11.42 -16.35
CA VAL A 48 -6.59 12.09 -16.55
C VAL A 48 -6.46 13.35 -17.41
N ILE A 49 -5.41 14.15 -17.19
CA ILE A 49 -5.19 15.40 -17.94
C ILE A 49 -4.65 15.12 -19.35
N PHE A 50 -3.75 14.15 -19.49
CA PHE A 50 -3.09 13.79 -20.75
C PHE A 50 -3.34 12.32 -21.10
N PRO A 51 -4.51 11.97 -21.68
CA PRO A 51 -4.83 10.58 -22.05
C PRO A 51 -3.89 10.03 -23.14
N VAL A 52 -3.16 10.89 -23.87
CA VAL A 52 -2.16 10.49 -24.86
C VAL A 52 -0.89 9.91 -24.22
N LEU A 53 -0.67 10.17 -22.92
CA LEU A 53 0.45 9.63 -22.14
C LEU A 53 0.17 8.23 -21.58
N ASN A 54 -0.90 7.56 -22.04
CA ASN A 54 -1.23 6.17 -21.68
C ASN A 54 -0.23 5.17 -22.29
N GLN A 55 1.05 5.38 -22.01
CA GLN A 55 2.14 4.55 -22.44
C GLN A 55 2.17 3.27 -21.59
N PRO A 56 2.46 2.11 -22.20
CA PRO A 56 2.55 0.84 -21.47
C PRO A 56 3.59 0.88 -20.34
N LEU A 57 4.59 1.75 -20.45
CA LEU A 57 5.60 2.02 -19.43
C LEU A 57 5.00 2.58 -18.13
N VAL A 58 4.07 3.53 -18.22
CA VAL A 58 3.43 4.14 -17.04
C VAL A 58 2.52 3.14 -16.36
N ALA A 59 1.72 2.41 -17.13
CA ALA A 59 0.85 1.35 -16.62
C ALA A 59 1.65 0.23 -15.94
N SER A 60 2.76 -0.21 -16.54
CA SER A 60 3.64 -1.23 -15.94
C SER A 60 4.29 -0.74 -14.64
N SER A 61 4.71 0.52 -14.58
CA SER A 61 5.29 1.11 -13.37
C SER A 61 4.28 1.22 -12.22
N LEU A 62 3.03 1.62 -12.51
CA LEU A 62 1.95 1.68 -11.53
C LEU A 62 1.60 0.30 -10.97
N LEU A 63 1.51 -0.70 -11.85
CA LEU A 63 1.23 -2.07 -11.46
C LEU A 63 2.32 -2.58 -10.51
N PHE A 64 3.60 -2.37 -10.84
CA PHE A 64 4.72 -2.75 -9.98
C PHE A 64 4.66 -2.05 -8.62
N ALA A 65 4.43 -0.73 -8.60
CA ALA A 65 4.32 0.04 -7.37
C ALA A 65 3.16 -0.46 -6.47
N THR A 66 2.02 -0.81 -7.08
CA THR A 66 0.82 -1.27 -6.38
C THR A 66 0.98 -2.69 -5.84
N VAL A 67 1.62 -3.60 -6.59
CA VAL A 67 1.99 -4.92 -6.09
C VAL A 67 2.94 -4.81 -4.90
N CYS A 68 3.98 -3.97 -4.99
CA CYS A 68 4.90 -3.73 -3.88
C CYS A 68 4.18 -3.18 -2.65
N ALA A 69 3.30 -2.20 -2.82
CA ALA A 69 2.52 -1.63 -1.72
C ALA A 69 1.58 -2.66 -1.08
N PHE A 70 0.95 -3.52 -1.89
CA PHE A 70 0.08 -4.59 -1.41
C PHE A 70 0.84 -5.64 -0.59
N VAL A 71 2.00 -6.11 -1.09
CA VAL A 71 2.87 -7.05 -0.36
C VAL A 71 3.37 -6.43 0.95
N PHE A 72 3.79 -5.16 0.92
CA PHE A 72 4.21 -4.43 2.10
C PHE A 72 3.08 -4.29 3.13
N SER A 73 1.87 -4.03 2.66
CA SER A 73 0.68 -3.94 3.49
C SER A 73 0.35 -5.27 4.19
N ILE A 74 0.44 -6.40 3.47
CA ILE A 74 0.27 -7.74 4.06
C ILE A 74 1.34 -7.98 5.13
N TYR A 75 2.59 -7.64 4.83
CA TYR A 75 3.70 -7.80 5.77
C TYR A 75 3.46 -7.07 7.10
N LEU A 76 3.05 -5.80 7.05
CA LEU A 76 2.72 -5.03 8.25
C LEU A 76 1.51 -5.62 9.01
N THR A 77 0.50 -6.09 8.28
CA THR A 77 -0.67 -6.73 8.87
C THR A 77 -0.29 -8.00 9.63
N LEU A 78 0.61 -8.82 9.06
CA LEU A 78 1.13 -10.02 9.71
C LEU A 78 1.96 -9.68 10.95
N ILE A 79 2.80 -8.64 10.90
CA ILE A 79 3.56 -8.18 12.08
C ILE A 79 2.63 -7.74 13.21
N GLN A 80 1.59 -6.97 12.90
CA GLN A 80 0.61 -6.53 13.89
C GLN A 80 -0.11 -7.72 14.55
N ALA A 81 -0.50 -8.72 13.76
CA ALA A 81 -1.21 -9.90 14.25
C ALA A 81 -0.31 -10.87 15.06
N PHE A 82 0.90 -11.16 14.58
CA PHE A 82 1.76 -12.20 15.16
C PHE A 82 2.80 -11.67 16.15
N VAL A 83 3.39 -10.51 15.88
CA VAL A 83 4.53 -9.99 16.65
C VAL A 83 4.06 -9.05 17.74
N ILE A 84 3.35 -7.96 17.38
CA ILE A 84 2.95 -6.91 18.33
C ILE A 84 1.68 -7.33 19.10
N LYS A 85 0.82 -8.16 18.48
CA LYS A 85 -0.48 -8.59 19.01
C LYS A 85 -1.41 -7.43 19.37
N ASN A 86 -1.18 -6.26 18.79
CA ASN A 86 -2.01 -5.07 18.91
C ASN A 86 -2.47 -4.61 17.53
N TRP A 87 -3.71 -4.12 17.47
CA TRP A 87 -4.33 -3.66 16.24
C TRP A 87 -4.26 -2.14 16.15
N CYS A 88 -3.71 -1.61 15.06
CA CYS A 88 -3.73 -0.19 14.75
C CYS A 88 -4.79 0.09 13.67
N THR A 89 -5.85 0.82 14.03
CA THR A 89 -6.93 1.12 13.07
C THR A 89 -6.44 1.93 11.88
N TRP A 90 -5.55 2.89 12.10
CA TRP A 90 -4.97 3.72 11.04
C TRP A 90 -4.18 2.88 10.03
N CYS A 91 -3.33 1.95 10.50
CA CYS A 91 -2.62 1.04 9.61
C CYS A 91 -3.59 0.11 8.86
N LEU A 92 -4.65 -0.38 9.51
CA LEU A 92 -5.66 -1.21 8.86
C LEU A 92 -6.42 -0.46 7.77
N ILE A 93 -6.75 0.81 8.00
CA ILE A 93 -7.37 1.68 6.99
C ILE A 93 -6.44 1.83 5.79
N SER A 94 -5.18 2.20 6.02
CA SER A 94 -4.19 2.31 4.94
C SER A 94 -4.02 0.99 4.18
N ALA A 95 -3.99 -0.14 4.91
CA ALA A 95 -3.91 -1.46 4.29
C ALA A 95 -5.12 -1.76 3.39
N THR A 96 -6.31 -1.37 3.85
CA THR A 96 -7.54 -1.50 3.07
C THR A 96 -7.50 -0.61 1.82
N ILE A 97 -6.99 0.62 1.93
CA ILE A 97 -6.82 1.53 0.79
C ILE A 97 -5.85 0.94 -0.23
N CYS A 98 -4.68 0.44 0.19
CA CYS A 98 -3.73 -0.22 -0.71
C CYS A 98 -4.35 -1.43 -1.41
N GLY A 99 -5.10 -2.26 -0.69
CA GLY A 99 -5.84 -3.38 -1.26
C GLY A 99 -6.91 -2.95 -2.26
N ALA A 100 -7.63 -1.85 -1.99
CA ALA A 100 -8.62 -1.30 -2.91
C ALA A 100 -7.97 -0.75 -4.19
N VAL A 101 -6.87 0.00 -4.07
CA VAL A 101 -6.10 0.50 -5.23
C VAL A 101 -5.61 -0.66 -6.08
N PHE A 102 -5.07 -1.71 -5.46
CA PHE A 102 -4.68 -2.93 -6.15
C PHE A 102 -5.84 -3.60 -6.89
N ALA A 103 -7.00 -3.72 -6.25
CA ALA A 103 -8.19 -4.30 -6.88
C ALA A 103 -8.68 -3.47 -8.08
N ILE A 104 -8.65 -2.15 -7.98
CA ILE A 104 -9.01 -1.25 -9.09
C ILE A 104 -8.03 -1.41 -10.25
N ASP A 105 -6.73 -1.32 -9.98
CA ASP A 105 -5.69 -1.44 -11.01
C ASP A 105 -5.75 -2.81 -11.72
N ALA A 106 -5.98 -3.88 -10.95
CA ALA A 106 -6.19 -5.23 -11.46
C ALA A 106 -7.45 -5.38 -12.34
N SER A 107 -8.53 -4.66 -12.03
CA SER A 107 -9.76 -4.69 -12.84
C SER A 107 -9.63 -3.92 -14.16
N THR A 108 -8.77 -2.90 -14.19
CA THR A 108 -8.55 -2.05 -15.38
C THR A 108 -7.45 -2.54 -16.31
N SER A 109 -6.50 -3.34 -15.82
CA SER A 109 -5.31 -3.73 -16.58
C SER A 109 -5.41 -5.16 -17.16
N PRO A 110 -5.47 -5.36 -18.50
CA PRO A 110 -5.42 -6.70 -19.12
C PRO A 110 -4.04 -7.38 -18.95
N LEU A 111 -3.06 -6.63 -18.48
CA LEU A 111 -1.68 -7.05 -18.22
C LEU A 111 -1.57 -7.87 -16.92
N PHE A 112 -2.40 -7.56 -15.91
CA PHE A 112 -2.46 -8.33 -14.66
C PHE A 112 -3.08 -9.71 -14.88
N SER A 113 -4.14 -9.82 -15.68
CA SER A 113 -4.69 -11.13 -16.08
C SER A 113 -3.68 -11.98 -16.86
N ALA A 114 -2.84 -11.35 -17.70
CA ALA A 114 -1.80 -12.04 -18.45
C ALA A 114 -0.64 -12.52 -17.54
N LEU A 115 -0.18 -11.69 -16.61
CA LEU A 115 0.85 -12.05 -15.63
C LEU A 115 0.39 -13.12 -14.65
N PHE A 116 -0.85 -13.03 -14.16
CA PHE A 116 -1.44 -14.05 -13.28
C PHE A 116 -1.59 -15.38 -14.03
N SER A 117 -1.96 -15.35 -15.31
CA SER A 117 -2.00 -16.54 -16.18
C SER A 117 -0.61 -17.15 -16.41
N SER A 118 0.46 -16.35 -16.51
CA SER A 118 1.83 -16.87 -16.67
C SER A 118 2.39 -17.49 -15.39
N ILE A 119 2.03 -16.94 -14.22
CA ILE A 119 2.39 -17.49 -12.91
C ILE A 119 1.66 -18.81 -12.63
N PHE A 120 0.38 -18.93 -12.98
CA PHE A 120 -0.41 -20.14 -12.75
C PHE A 120 -0.09 -21.28 -13.74
N LEU A 121 0.49 -20.99 -14.90
CA LEU A 121 0.91 -22.01 -15.88
C LEU A 121 2.33 -22.55 -15.60
N SER A 122 3.08 -21.90 -14.71
CA SER A 122 4.42 -22.31 -14.28
C SER A 122 4.44 -23.06 -12.94
N LEU A 123 3.27 -23.25 -12.30
CA LEU A 123 3.07 -24.02 -11.06
C LEU A 123 2.25 -25.28 -11.35
#